data_AF-A0A8X7NS32-F1
#
_entry.id   AF-A0A8X7NS32-F1
#
_cell.length_a   1.000
_cell.length_b   1.000
_cell.length_c   1.000
_cell.angle_alpha   90.00
_cell.angle_beta   90.00
_cell.angle_gamma   90.00
#
_symmetry.space_group_name_H-M   'P 1'
#
loop_
_entity.id
_entity.type
_entity.pdbx_description
1 polymer ?
#
loop_
_entity_poly.entity_id
_entity_poly.type
_entity_poly.pdbx_seq_one_letter_code
_entity_poly.pdbx_strand_id
1 'polypeptide(L)'
;MDSSRSLEYVLFMQGGEDDVSYAKNSYGPAAALASSKPILTSAIDSIKLAKGCSSLLKIADLGCAVGDNTFSTVDTVVEVLRRKLTVTDGKSDHLEPEFEVFFSDLPSNDFNTLFRSFEEKVKKIL
;
A
#
# COMPACT_ATOMS: atom_id res chain seq x y z
N MET A 1 -9.29 22.82 33.08
CA MET A 1 -9.85 21.62 32.44
C MET A 1 -9.97 21.94 30.97
N ASP A 2 -8.94 21.69 30.19
CA ASP A 2 -9.04 21.85 28.74
C ASP A 2 -8.00 20.94 28.09
N SER A 3 -8.47 20.08 27.19
CA SER A 3 -7.74 19.62 26.02
C SER A 3 -8.70 18.69 25.27
N SER A 4 -9.56 19.29 24.44
CA SER A 4 -10.14 18.55 23.31
C SER A 4 -8.96 18.07 22.47
N ARG A 5 -8.51 16.81 22.66
CA ARG A 5 -7.47 16.22 21.82
C ARG A 5 -7.97 16.27 20.37
N SER A 6 -7.12 16.74 19.44
CA SER A 6 -7.50 16.74 18.03
C SER A 6 -7.86 15.32 17.59
N LEU A 7 -8.86 15.20 16.72
CA LEU A 7 -9.37 13.91 16.24
C LEU A 7 -8.27 13.06 15.60
N GLU A 8 -7.27 13.71 14.99
CA GLU A 8 -6.09 13.09 14.39
C GLU A 8 -5.19 12.31 15.38
N TYR A 9 -5.41 12.45 16.70
CA TYR A 9 -4.67 11.73 17.74
C TYR A 9 -5.50 10.65 18.46
N VAL A 10 -6.78 10.53 18.14
CA VAL A 10 -7.69 9.55 18.78
C VAL A 10 -8.31 8.58 17.78
N LEU A 11 -8.30 8.91 16.49
CA LEU A 11 -8.75 8.03 15.42
C LEU A 11 -7.55 7.26 14.86
N PHE A 12 -7.48 5.98 15.19
CA PHE A 12 -6.50 5.05 14.62
C PHE A 12 -6.99 3.61 14.82
N MET A 13 -6.46 2.69 14.02
CA MET A 13 -6.69 1.26 14.22
C MET A 13 -5.82 0.73 15.36
N GLN A 14 -6.32 -0.25 16.11
CA GLN A 14 -5.57 -0.85 17.22
C GLN A 14 -4.21 -1.38 16.73
N GLY A 15 -3.13 -0.74 17.17
CA GLY A 15 -1.76 -1.13 16.82
C GLY A 15 -1.28 -2.39 17.55
N GLY A 16 0.01 -2.71 17.40
CA GLY A 16 0.65 -3.86 18.01
C GLY A 16 0.45 -5.20 17.28
N GLU A 17 0.91 -6.27 17.92
CA GLU A 17 0.99 -7.63 17.36
C GLU A 17 0.20 -8.66 18.22
N ASP A 18 -0.52 -8.20 19.23
CA ASP A 18 -1.34 -9.04 20.11
C ASP A 18 -2.64 -9.50 19.42
N ASP A 19 -3.41 -10.34 20.08
CA ASP A 19 -4.61 -10.96 19.51
C ASP A 19 -5.78 -9.99 19.29
N VAL A 20 -5.70 -8.76 19.83
CA VAL A 20 -6.70 -7.72 19.63
C VAL A 20 -6.26 -6.66 18.61
N SER A 21 -5.02 -6.72 18.14
CA SER A 21 -4.48 -5.85 17.12
C SER A 21 -5.30 -5.88 15.82
N TYR A 22 -5.32 -4.75 15.11
CA TYR A 22 -5.95 -4.64 13.81
C TYR A 22 -5.34 -5.60 12.80
N ALA A 23 -4.02 -5.80 12.82
CA ALA A 23 -3.34 -6.72 11.92
C ALA A 23 -3.95 -8.14 11.96
N LYS A 24 -4.36 -8.63 13.14
CA LYS A 24 -5.02 -9.94 13.31
C LYS A 24 -6.55 -9.92 13.15
N ASN A 25 -7.19 -8.76 13.20
CA ASN A 25 -8.65 -8.61 13.22
C ASN A 25 -9.22 -7.83 12.03
N SER A 26 -8.44 -7.67 10.95
CA SER A 26 -8.79 -6.86 9.78
C SER A 26 -9.42 -7.62 8.63
N TYR A 27 -10.09 -8.75 8.90
CA TYR A 27 -10.71 -9.61 7.88
C TYR A 27 -11.77 -8.88 7.03
N GLY A 28 -12.59 -8.04 7.65
CA GLY A 28 -13.61 -7.25 6.92
C GLY A 28 -13.00 -6.37 5.83
N PRO A 29 -12.08 -5.45 6.18
CA PRO A 29 -11.30 -4.68 5.21
C PRO A 29 -10.56 -5.55 4.19
N ALA A 30 -9.95 -6.66 4.60
CA ALA A 30 -9.26 -7.58 3.69
C ALA A 30 -10.21 -8.15 2.61
N ALA A 31 -11.41 -8.58 3.00
CA ALA A 31 -12.42 -9.09 2.07
C ALA A 31 -12.94 -8.00 1.11
N ALA A 32 -13.08 -6.77 1.59
CA ALA A 32 -13.47 -5.62 0.77
C ALA A 32 -12.38 -5.27 -0.26
N LEU A 33 -11.11 -5.27 0.14
CA LEU A 33 -9.97 -5.07 -0.75
C LEU A 33 -9.89 -6.18 -1.82
N ALA A 34 -10.03 -7.44 -1.42
CA ALA A 34 -10.04 -8.57 -2.34
C ALA A 34 -11.18 -8.45 -3.39
N SER A 35 -12.37 -8.05 -2.95
CA SER A 35 -13.52 -7.84 -3.83
C SER A 35 -13.34 -6.62 -4.75
N SER A 36 -12.58 -5.62 -4.32
CA SER A 36 -12.30 -4.39 -5.08
C SER A 36 -11.13 -4.52 -6.05
N LYS A 37 -10.33 -5.60 -5.95
CA LYS A 37 -9.14 -5.85 -6.78
C LYS A 37 -9.39 -5.72 -8.30
N PRO A 38 -10.50 -6.22 -8.89
CA PRO A 38 -10.78 -6.05 -10.32
C PRO A 38 -10.99 -4.58 -10.70
N ILE A 39 -11.70 -3.82 -9.87
CA ILE A 39 -11.98 -2.39 -10.09
C ILE A 39 -10.67 -1.60 -10.02
N LEU A 40 -9.83 -1.87 -9.02
CA LEU A 40 -8.51 -1.26 -8.89
C LEU A 40 -7.63 -1.55 -10.13
N THR A 41 -7.62 -2.79 -10.59
CA THR A 41 -6.86 -3.21 -11.79
C THR A 41 -7.33 -2.44 -13.03
N SER A 42 -8.64 -2.40 -13.29
CA SER A 42 -9.20 -1.64 -14.41
C SER A 42 -8.92 -0.14 -14.32
N ALA A 43 -8.95 0.43 -13.11
CA ALA A 43 -8.61 1.84 -12.91
C ALA A 43 -7.15 2.12 -13.29
N ILE A 44 -6.20 1.28 -12.86
CA ILE A 44 -4.78 1.40 -13.23
C ILE A 44 -4.59 1.25 -14.75
N ASP A 45 -5.27 0.28 -15.37
CA ASP A 45 -5.21 0.09 -16.82
C ASP A 45 -5.72 1.29 -17.60
N SER A 46 -6.65 2.07 -17.04
CA SER A 46 -7.16 3.30 -17.65
C SER A 46 -6.19 4.49 -17.55
N ILE A 47 -5.19 4.44 -16.68
CA ILE A 47 -4.20 5.51 -16.51
C ILE A 47 -3.39 5.66 -17.80
N LYS A 48 -3.32 6.89 -18.31
CA LYS A 48 -2.45 7.26 -19.43
C LYS A 48 -1.06 7.59 -18.89
N LEU A 49 -0.14 6.64 -18.99
CA LEU A 49 1.27 6.86 -18.67
C LEU A 49 1.95 7.54 -19.87
N ALA A 50 2.66 8.64 -19.63
CA ALA A 50 3.38 9.33 -20.69
C ALA A 50 4.56 8.48 -21.18
N LYS A 51 4.85 8.55 -22.48
CA LYS A 51 5.97 7.82 -23.09
C LYS A 51 7.29 8.33 -22.49
N GLY A 52 8.09 7.42 -21.90
CA GLY A 52 9.32 7.79 -21.17
C GLY A 52 9.13 8.13 -19.69
N CYS A 53 7.92 8.00 -19.13
CA CYS A 53 7.65 8.14 -17.69
C CYS A 53 8.13 6.92 -16.86
N SER A 54 8.94 6.05 -17.45
CA SER A 54 9.14 4.66 -17.00
C SER A 54 10.24 4.47 -15.95
N SER A 55 10.99 5.50 -15.57
CA SER A 55 12.10 5.29 -14.62
C SER A 55 11.64 5.23 -13.17
N LEU A 56 10.67 6.05 -12.75
CA LEU A 56 10.21 6.12 -11.36
C LEU A 56 8.71 6.39 -11.28
N LEU A 57 7.98 5.47 -10.66
CA LEU A 57 6.55 5.61 -10.35
C LEU A 57 6.34 5.78 -8.85
N LYS A 58 5.51 6.74 -8.45
CA LYS A 58 5.16 7.00 -7.06
C LYS A 58 3.76 6.50 -6.75
N ILE A 59 3.62 5.76 -5.67
CA ILE A 59 2.36 5.18 -5.18
C ILE A 59 2.14 5.69 -3.76
N ALA A 60 0.92 6.13 -3.42
CA ALA A 60 0.56 6.49 -2.06
C ALA A 60 -0.67 5.69 -1.61
N ASP A 61 -0.55 4.97 -0.49
CA ASP A 61 -1.68 4.38 0.21
C ASP A 61 -2.13 5.31 1.34
N LEU A 62 -3.38 5.77 1.26
CA LEU A 62 -3.93 6.79 2.15
C LEU A 62 -4.93 6.14 3.12
N GLY A 63 -4.60 6.15 4.41
CA GLY A 63 -5.29 5.35 5.43
C GLY A 63 -4.72 3.94 5.50
N CYS A 64 -3.38 3.81 5.54
CA CYS A 64 -2.69 2.53 5.44
C CYS A 64 -2.86 1.62 6.67
N ALA A 65 -3.25 2.18 7.82
CA ALA A 65 -3.27 1.49 9.10
C ALA A 65 -1.97 0.69 9.34
N VAL A 66 -2.10 -0.59 9.71
CA VAL A 66 -0.99 -1.53 9.94
C VAL A 66 -1.30 -2.93 9.39
N GLY A 67 -0.26 -3.69 9.04
CA GLY A 67 -0.36 -5.12 8.68
C GLY A 67 -0.49 -5.41 7.19
N ASP A 68 -0.88 -6.63 6.85
CA ASP A 68 -0.74 -7.18 5.49
C ASP A 68 -1.67 -6.55 4.43
N ASN A 69 -2.78 -5.93 4.86
CA ASN A 69 -3.76 -5.36 3.93
C ASN A 69 -3.17 -4.26 3.04
N THR A 70 -2.42 -3.32 3.65
CA THR A 70 -1.77 -2.24 2.91
C THR A 70 -0.68 -2.78 1.98
N PHE A 71 0.12 -3.74 2.46
CA PHE A 71 1.17 -4.35 1.65
C PHE A 71 0.62 -5.12 0.44
N SER A 72 -0.43 -5.92 0.63
CA SER A 72 -1.10 -6.67 -0.46
C SER A 72 -1.73 -5.75 -1.50
N THR A 73 -2.28 -4.61 -1.05
CA THR A 73 -2.84 -3.59 -1.94
C THR A 73 -1.73 -2.95 -2.78
N VAL A 74 -0.64 -2.52 -2.15
CA VAL A 74 0.53 -1.97 -2.87
C VAL A 74 1.14 -2.99 -3.83
N ASP A 75 1.32 -4.24 -3.41
CA ASP A 75 1.84 -5.31 -4.27
C ASP A 75 0.99 -5.47 -5.54
N THR A 76 -0.34 -5.46 -5.36
CA THR A 76 -1.28 -5.51 -6.49
C THR A 76 -1.09 -4.32 -7.44
N VAL A 77 -0.95 -3.09 -6.90
CA VAL A 77 -0.75 -1.89 -7.72
C VAL A 77 0.57 -1.98 -8.50
N VAL A 78 1.66 -2.36 -7.83
CA VAL A 78 2.99 -2.54 -8.44
C VAL A 78 2.95 -3.60 -9.55
N GLU A 79 2.31 -4.75 -9.29
CA GLU A 79 2.20 -5.83 -10.28
C GLU A 79 1.44 -5.39 -11.54
N VAL A 80 0.31 -4.70 -11.37
CA VAL A 80 -0.51 -4.21 -12.50
C VAL A 80 0.27 -3.14 -13.29
N LEU A 81 0.90 -2.18 -12.62
CA LEU A 81 1.69 -1.14 -13.27
C LEU A 81 2.89 -1.73 -14.02
N ARG A 82 3.62 -2.68 -13.42
CA ARG A 82 4.74 -3.37 -14.07
C ARG A 82 4.28 -4.05 -15.35
N ARG A 83 3.21 -4.86 -15.29
CA ARG A 83 2.65 -5.55 -16.47
C ARG A 83 2.23 -4.57 -17.56
N LYS A 84 1.55 -3.49 -17.18
CA LYS A 84 1.11 -2.44 -18.13
C LYS A 84 2.30 -1.81 -18.85
N LEU A 85 3.35 -1.44 -18.12
CA LEU A 85 4.56 -0.84 -18.69
C LEU A 85 5.30 -1.80 -19.64
N THR A 86 5.42 -3.07 -19.26
CA THR A 86 6.01 -4.11 -20.14
C THR A 86 5.27 -4.21 -21.47
N VAL A 87 3.94 -4.13 -21.46
CA VAL A 87 3.12 -4.20 -22.68
C VAL A 87 3.25 -2.92 -23.53
N THR A 88 3.28 -1.73 -22.92
CA THR A 88 3.29 -0.47 -23.67
C THR A 88 4.64 -0.14 -24.32
N ASP A 89 5.75 -0.55 -23.71
CA ASP A 89 7.09 -0.15 -24.16
C ASP A 89 7.73 -1.12 -25.17
N GLY A 90 7.17 -2.33 -25.34
CA GLY A 90 7.43 -3.20 -26.49
C GLY A 90 8.89 -3.60 -26.77
N LYS A 91 9.83 -3.33 -25.86
CA LYS A 91 11.27 -3.60 -26.05
C LYS A 91 11.93 -4.06 -24.75
N SER A 92 12.76 -5.09 -24.89
CA SER A 92 13.63 -5.70 -23.89
C SER A 92 14.81 -4.84 -23.42
N ASP A 93 14.90 -3.59 -23.88
CA ASP A 93 16.02 -2.66 -23.64
C ASP A 93 15.68 -1.54 -22.65
N HIS A 94 14.46 -1.54 -22.09
CA HIS A 94 14.05 -0.57 -21.07
C HIS A 94 14.27 -1.15 -19.67
N LEU A 95 14.90 -0.35 -18.82
CA LEU A 95 15.17 -0.65 -17.41
C LEU A 95 13.86 -0.98 -16.67
N GLU A 96 13.88 -1.95 -15.76
CA GLU A 96 12.74 -2.21 -14.86
C GLU A 96 12.34 -0.91 -14.13
N PRO A 97 11.05 -0.56 -14.07
CA PRO A 97 10.60 0.66 -13.42
C PRO A 97 10.88 0.61 -11.92
N GLU A 98 11.38 1.71 -11.36
CA GLU A 98 11.47 1.89 -9.93
C GLU A 98 10.12 2.33 -9.35
N PHE A 99 9.80 1.82 -8.17
CA PHE A 99 8.59 2.18 -7.44
C PHE A 99 8.94 2.80 -6.10
N GLU A 100 8.43 4.00 -5.85
CA GLU A 100 8.50 4.67 -4.56
C GLU A 100 7.11 4.64 -3.93
N VAL A 101 6.99 4.01 -2.77
CA VAL A 101 5.71 3.80 -2.08
C VAL A 101 5.67 4.62 -0.80
N PHE A 102 4.58 5.38 -0.64
CA PHE A 102 4.27 6.15 0.55
C PHE A 102 3.10 5.52 1.29
N PHE A 103 3.32 5.17 2.55
CA PHE A 103 2.26 4.74 3.47
C PHE A 103 1.88 5.94 4.34
N SER A 104 0.63 6.40 4.22
CA SER A 104 0.15 7.60 4.89
C SER A 104 -1.06 7.28 5.77
N ASP A 105 -1.05 7.80 6.99
CA ASP A 105 -2.14 7.71 7.95
C ASP A 105 -2.03 8.88 8.94
N LEU A 106 -2.96 8.98 9.88
CA LEU A 106 -2.95 9.96 10.94
C LEU A 106 -1.72 9.81 11.85
N PRO A 107 -1.27 10.88 12.52
CA PRO A 107 -0.10 10.83 13.41
C PRO A 107 -0.19 9.80 14.54
N SER A 108 -1.41 9.40 14.94
CA SER A 108 -1.62 8.36 15.95
C SER A 108 -1.52 6.92 15.44
N ASN A 109 -1.36 6.69 14.15
CA ASN A 109 -1.18 5.34 13.62
C ASN A 109 0.13 4.70 14.12
N ASP A 110 0.12 3.39 14.31
CA ASP A 110 1.29 2.63 14.78
C ASP A 110 2.24 2.28 13.64
N PHE A 111 2.92 3.30 13.10
CA PHE A 111 3.93 3.13 12.06
C PHE A 111 5.09 2.22 12.47
N ASN A 112 5.38 2.10 13.78
CA ASN A 112 6.43 1.19 14.26
C ASN A 112 6.08 -0.28 13.96
N THR A 113 4.83 -0.67 14.20
CA THR A 113 4.35 -2.02 13.84
C THR A 113 4.30 -2.21 12.33
N LEU A 114 3.91 -1.18 11.57
CA LEU A 114 3.96 -1.22 10.11
C LEU A 114 5.39 -1.47 9.61
N PHE A 115 6.39 -0.72 10.08
CA PHE A 115 7.77 -0.87 9.63
C PHE A 115 8.39 -2.21 10.05
N ARG A 116 8.14 -2.70 11.27
CA ARG A 116 8.59 -4.06 11.66
C ARG A 116 7.97 -5.13 10.77
N SER A 117 6.67 -5.06 10.51
CA SER A 117 5.98 -6.00 9.62
C SER A 117 6.54 -5.95 8.19
N PHE A 118 6.89 -4.75 7.71
CA PHE A 118 7.54 -4.55 6.42
C PHE A 118 8.93 -5.18 6.37
N GLU A 119 9.77 -4.97 7.40
CA GLU A 119 11.08 -5.62 7.49
C GLU A 119 10.97 -7.15 7.46
N GLU A 120 10.03 -7.72 8.20
CA GLU A 120 9.79 -9.17 8.20
C GLU A 120 9.29 -9.68 6.84
N LYS A 121 8.44 -8.91 6.15
CA LYS A 121 8.04 -9.23 4.77
C LYS A 121 9.24 -9.24 3.83
N VAL A 122 10.11 -8.22 3.89
CA VAL A 122 11.31 -8.11 3.04
C VAL A 122 12.29 -9.25 3.32
N LYS A 123 12.53 -9.60 4.59
CA LYS A 123 13.40 -10.72 4.98
C LYS A 123 12.93 -12.08 4.45
N LYS A 124 11.62 -12.27 4.23
CA LYS A 124 11.08 -13.51 3.66
C LYS A 124 11.28 -13.64 2.14
N ILE A 125 11.60 -12.54 1.47
CA ILE A 125 11.78 -12.49 0.01
C ILE A 125 13.26 -12.70 -0.36
N LEU A 126 14.19 -12.43 0.57
CA LEU A 126 15.64 -12.63 0.43
C LEU A 126 16.07 -13.98 0.98
#